data_AF-A0A2Z6N8I4-F1
#
_entry.id   AF-A0A2Z6N8I4-F1
#
_cell.length_a   1.000
_cell.length_b   1.000
_cell.length_c   1.000
_cell.angle_alpha   90.00
_cell.angle_beta   90.00
_cell.angle_gamma   90.00
#
_symmetry.space_group_name_H-M   'P 1'
#
loop_
_entity.id
_entity.type
_entity.pdbx_description
1 polymer ?
#
loop_
_entity_poly.entity_id
_entity_poly.type
_entity_poly.pdbx_seq_one_letter_code
_entity_poly.pdbx_strand_id
1 'polypeptide(L)'
;MSHIYESSNIFVETSSFTRSPNQKTASFIEKLRNLLTKDLDLLMEGEKVIDEFIKIVDDLKQLKSHLDVKQIGLLVSIQMLANSFKTNVPYVLDSFKKFDYTRENNFNTVLMEQLTYLRQGEQSLHDEIAILIEKEASISNDIASMDASLEEEVAKKKEKRNKIIEVMKEKKYTLYKIAAEESEIDIIRNYQDRELNNAGKDLNVALKMDRDMKEAWNNIRDLLDLM
;
A
#
# COMPACT_ATOMS: atom_id res chain seq x y z
N MET A 1 3.83 41.08 -113.73
CA MET A 1 4.25 39.69 -113.43
C MET A 1 5.43 39.75 -112.50
N SER A 2 5.37 38.94 -111.43
CA SER A 2 6.40 38.65 -110.43
C SER A 2 6.68 39.73 -109.37
N HIS A 3 5.90 39.60 -108.29
CA HIS A 3 6.29 39.86 -106.89
C HIS A 3 7.58 39.05 -106.54
N ILE A 4 8.38 39.37 -105.50
CA ILE A 4 8.15 38.94 -104.11
C ILE A 4 9.43 39.24 -103.24
N TYR A 5 9.20 39.58 -101.95
CA TYR A 5 10.02 39.57 -100.69
C TYR A 5 11.32 40.39 -100.57
N GLU A 6 11.38 41.40 -99.69
CA GLU A 6 11.59 41.35 -98.22
C GLU A 6 12.93 40.74 -97.79
N SER A 7 13.75 41.56 -97.11
CA SER A 7 14.35 41.21 -95.82
C SER A 7 15.00 42.43 -95.18
N SER A 8 14.29 42.96 -94.19
CA SER A 8 14.80 43.87 -93.17
C SER A 8 15.93 43.19 -92.39
N ASN A 9 17.11 43.83 -92.32
CA ASN A 9 18.05 43.57 -91.24
C ASN A 9 18.11 44.81 -90.35
N ILE A 10 17.34 44.71 -89.28
CA ILE A 10 17.39 45.57 -88.09
C ILE A 10 18.78 45.37 -87.48
N PHE A 11 19.64 46.38 -87.59
CA PHE A 11 20.86 46.42 -86.81
C PHE A 11 20.49 46.76 -85.37
N VAL A 12 20.51 45.73 -84.53
CA VAL A 12 20.40 45.84 -83.08
C VAL A 12 21.68 46.49 -82.57
N GLU A 13 21.70 47.81 -82.43
CA GLU A 13 22.69 48.48 -81.59
C GLU A 13 22.31 48.28 -80.12
N THR A 14 22.90 47.22 -79.55
CA THR A 14 23.02 47.02 -78.12
C THR A 14 23.90 48.13 -77.55
N SER A 15 23.29 49.25 -77.13
CA SER A 15 23.98 50.28 -76.35
C SER A 15 24.26 49.75 -74.95
N SER A 16 25.37 49.03 -74.84
CA SER A 16 26.03 48.64 -73.60
C SER A 16 26.59 49.90 -72.91
N PHE A 17 25.77 50.54 -72.07
CA PHE A 17 26.25 51.61 -71.21
C PHE A 17 27.10 51.01 -70.08
N THR A 18 28.42 51.16 -70.26
CA THR A 18 29.50 50.82 -69.35
C THR A 18 29.34 51.50 -67.98
N ARG A 19 28.80 50.76 -66.98
CA ARG A 19 28.86 51.17 -65.56
C ARG A 19 30.30 51.00 -65.06
N SER A 20 30.90 52.08 -64.57
CA SER A 20 32.29 52.09 -64.07
C SER A 20 32.53 51.05 -62.95
N PRO A 21 33.75 50.48 -62.84
CA PRO A 21 34.11 49.54 -61.78
C PRO A 21 33.80 50.04 -60.35
N ASN A 22 33.92 51.36 -60.12
CA ASN A 22 33.63 52.00 -58.83
C ASN A 22 32.17 51.90 -58.39
N GLN A 23 31.20 51.83 -59.32
CA GLN A 23 29.78 51.71 -58.97
C GLN A 23 29.37 50.28 -58.57
N LYS A 24 30.02 49.25 -59.14
CA LYS A 24 29.74 47.85 -58.76
C LYS A 24 30.23 47.57 -57.35
N THR A 25 31.46 48.00 -57.01
CA THR A 25 32.06 47.86 -55.68
C THR A 25 31.23 48.55 -54.60
N ALA A 26 30.76 49.79 -54.84
CA ALA A 26 29.88 50.50 -53.92
C ALA A 26 28.57 49.74 -53.67
N SER A 27 27.94 49.19 -54.72
CA SER A 27 26.68 48.43 -54.56
C SER A 27 26.85 47.12 -53.77
N PHE A 28 28.02 46.48 -53.87
CA PHE A 28 28.33 45.27 -53.10
C PHE A 28 28.61 45.60 -51.63
N ILE A 29 29.33 46.69 -51.35
CA ILE A 29 29.57 47.19 -49.99
C ILE A 29 28.25 47.62 -49.33
N GLU A 30 27.33 48.25 -50.06
CA GLU A 30 26.00 48.63 -49.58
C GLU A 30 25.16 47.39 -49.21
N LYS A 31 25.18 46.35 -50.06
CA LYS A 31 24.49 45.08 -49.79
C LYS A 31 25.05 44.37 -48.56
N LEU A 32 26.37 44.37 -48.38
CA LEU A 32 27.04 43.84 -47.20
C LEU A 32 26.68 44.63 -45.94
N ARG A 33 26.66 45.95 -46.03
CA ARG A 33 26.24 46.82 -44.92
C ARG A 33 24.81 46.52 -44.48
N ASN A 34 23.89 46.32 -45.44
CA ASN A 34 22.49 45.98 -45.15
C ASN A 34 22.30 44.59 -44.55
N LEU A 35 23.19 43.63 -44.85
CA LEU A 35 23.19 42.30 -44.24
C LEU A 35 23.78 42.32 -42.82
N LEU A 36 24.83 43.11 -42.59
CA LEU A 36 25.50 43.27 -41.29
C LEU A 36 24.69 44.09 -40.27
N THR A 37 23.66 44.81 -40.71
CA THR A 37 22.71 45.53 -39.83
C THR A 37 21.53 44.69 -39.34
N LYS A 38 21.44 43.41 -39.74
CA LYS A 38 20.37 42.50 -39.29
C LYS A 38 20.81 41.70 -38.07
N ASP A 39 19.84 41.37 -37.23
CA ASP A 39 20.03 40.64 -35.98
C ASP A 39 20.65 39.26 -36.22
N LEU A 40 21.66 38.89 -35.43
CA LEU A 40 22.43 37.66 -35.63
C LEU A 40 21.57 36.41 -35.45
N ASP A 41 20.57 36.48 -34.57
CA ASP A 41 19.63 35.39 -34.28
C ASP A 41 18.74 35.07 -35.51
N LEU A 42 18.29 36.09 -36.24
CA LEU A 42 17.52 35.95 -37.49
C LEU A 42 18.37 35.41 -38.66
N LEU A 43 19.69 35.62 -38.64
CA LEU A 43 20.62 35.09 -39.65
C LEU A 43 20.90 33.60 -39.44
N MET A 44 20.81 33.10 -38.20
CA MET A 44 21.03 31.70 -37.86
C MET A 44 19.81 30.81 -38.11
N GLU A 45 18.61 31.36 -38.29
CA GLU A 45 17.38 30.60 -38.54
C GLU A 45 17.24 30.07 -39.99
N GLY A 46 18.17 30.37 -40.90
CA GLY A 46 18.11 29.85 -42.28
C GLY A 46 19.46 29.72 -42.98
N GLU A 47 19.82 28.48 -43.38
CA GLU A 47 21.01 28.16 -44.20
C GLU A 47 21.17 29.09 -45.41
N LYS A 48 20.06 29.53 -46.02
CA LYS A 48 20.04 30.37 -47.22
C LYS A 48 20.71 31.74 -47.05
N VAL A 49 20.69 32.33 -45.85
CA VAL A 49 21.26 33.68 -45.64
C VAL A 49 22.78 33.63 -45.48
N ILE A 50 23.29 32.55 -44.86
CA ILE A 50 24.72 32.29 -44.75
C ILE A 50 25.31 31.98 -46.14
N ASP A 51 24.60 31.20 -46.96
CA ASP A 51 25.01 30.93 -48.34
C ASP A 51 25.04 32.20 -49.21
N GLU A 52 24.04 33.08 -49.06
CA GLU A 52 24.00 34.37 -49.74
C GLU A 52 25.13 35.30 -49.27
N PHE A 53 25.43 35.32 -47.97
CA PHE A 53 26.57 36.04 -47.41
C PHE A 53 27.89 35.52 -47.97
N ILE A 54 28.15 34.21 -47.92
CA ILE A 54 29.36 33.59 -48.47
C ILE A 54 29.52 33.91 -49.95
N LYS A 55 28.43 33.83 -50.72
CA LYS A 55 28.43 34.16 -52.16
C LYS A 55 28.81 35.62 -52.42
N ILE A 56 28.29 36.57 -51.63
CA ILE A 56 28.65 37.99 -51.74
C ILE A 56 30.13 38.22 -51.40
N VAL A 57 30.66 37.51 -50.41
CA VAL A 57 32.08 37.55 -50.04
C VAL A 57 32.98 36.98 -51.14
N ASP A 58 32.55 35.90 -51.79
CA ASP A 58 33.25 35.30 -52.92
C ASP A 58 33.21 36.20 -54.18
N ASP A 59 32.08 36.85 -54.45
CA ASP A 59 31.95 37.82 -55.55
C ASP A 59 32.84 39.06 -55.34
N LEU A 60 32.95 39.55 -54.10
CA LEU A 60 33.87 40.65 -53.75
C LEU A 60 35.34 40.25 -53.83
N LYS A 61 35.67 38.99 -53.53
CA LYS A 61 37.02 38.45 -53.70
C LYS A 61 37.48 38.48 -55.15
N GLN A 62 36.57 38.29 -56.11
CA GLN A 62 36.88 38.37 -57.54
C GLN A 62 37.21 39.80 -57.99
N LEU A 63 36.79 40.82 -57.24
CA LEU A 63 37.03 42.24 -57.54
C LEU A 63 38.25 42.83 -56.82
N LYS A 64 39.04 42.00 -56.12
CA LYS A 64 40.15 42.40 -55.24
C LYS A 64 41.18 43.35 -55.88
N SER A 65 41.43 43.23 -57.18
CA SER A 65 42.36 44.09 -57.94
C SER A 65 41.90 45.54 -58.13
N HIS A 66 40.63 45.84 -57.78
CA HIS A 66 39.99 47.15 -57.94
C HIS A 66 39.60 47.77 -56.59
N LEU A 67 40.03 47.18 -55.48
CA LEU A 67 39.74 47.63 -54.13
C LEU A 67 40.86 48.53 -53.59
N ASP A 68 40.51 49.58 -52.86
CA ASP A 68 41.47 50.35 -52.08
C ASP A 68 41.98 49.55 -50.86
N VAL A 69 43.05 50.02 -50.22
CA VAL A 69 43.69 49.33 -49.09
C VAL A 69 42.72 49.12 -47.91
N LYS A 70 41.79 50.05 -47.67
CA LYS A 70 40.79 49.94 -46.58
C LYS A 70 39.72 48.90 -46.91
N GLN A 71 39.29 48.83 -48.17
CA GLN A 71 38.35 47.85 -48.69
C GLN A 71 38.95 46.44 -48.70
N ILE A 72 40.25 46.31 -48.96
CA ILE A 72 40.97 45.03 -48.82
C ILE A 72 41.00 44.58 -47.35
N GLY A 73 41.26 45.48 -46.41
CA GLY A 73 41.20 45.17 -44.97
C GLY A 73 39.81 44.67 -44.54
N LEU A 74 38.75 45.34 -45.00
CA LEU A 74 37.37 44.94 -44.75
C LEU A 74 37.04 43.56 -45.37
N LEU A 75 37.49 43.29 -46.59
CA LEU A 75 37.31 42.00 -47.26
C LEU A 75 37.96 40.85 -46.48
N VAL A 76 39.17 41.04 -45.97
CA VAL A 76 39.88 40.02 -45.17
C VAL A 76 39.11 39.72 -43.88
N SER A 77 38.65 40.75 -43.15
CA SER A 77 37.85 40.56 -41.94
C SER A 77 36.53 39.83 -42.21
N ILE A 78 35.85 40.18 -43.30
CA ILE A 78 34.60 39.53 -43.71
C ILE A 78 34.83 38.08 -44.16
N GLN A 79 35.95 37.78 -44.83
CA GLN A 79 36.33 36.41 -45.19
C GLN A 79 36.60 35.54 -43.96
N MET A 80 37.26 36.09 -42.93
CA MET A 80 37.47 35.39 -41.67
C MET A 80 36.12 35.08 -41.01
N LEU A 81 35.19 36.02 -41.00
CA LEU A 81 33.84 35.83 -40.47
C LEU A 81 33.03 34.78 -41.29
N ALA A 82 33.09 34.83 -42.61
CA ALA A 82 32.43 33.87 -43.50
C ALA A 82 32.96 32.44 -43.28
N ASN A 83 34.27 32.29 -43.11
CA ASN A 83 34.89 31.00 -42.79
C ASN A 83 34.44 30.51 -41.40
N SER A 84 34.38 31.38 -40.39
CA SER A 84 33.87 31.03 -39.07
C SER A 84 32.41 30.57 -39.12
N PHE A 85 31.54 31.23 -39.90
CA PHE A 85 30.16 30.77 -40.08
C PHE A 85 30.08 29.42 -40.79
N LYS A 86 30.86 29.23 -41.86
CA LYS A 86 30.90 27.96 -42.61
C LYS A 86 31.36 26.78 -41.76
N THR A 87 32.30 27.00 -40.84
CA THR A 87 32.82 25.95 -39.96
C THR A 87 31.93 25.70 -38.76
N ASN A 88 31.45 26.76 -38.10
CA ASN A 88 30.84 26.63 -36.76
C ASN A 88 29.32 26.42 -36.80
N VAL A 89 28.60 27.03 -37.75
CA VAL A 89 27.12 26.96 -37.77
C VAL A 89 26.61 25.52 -38.01
N PRO A 90 27.14 24.75 -38.98
CA PRO A 90 26.70 23.37 -39.18
C PRO A 90 26.94 22.49 -37.95
N TYR A 91 28.07 22.70 -37.25
CA TYR A 91 28.42 21.95 -36.04
C TYR A 91 27.45 22.25 -34.88
N VAL A 92 27.10 23.51 -34.68
CA VAL A 92 26.13 23.93 -33.65
C VAL A 92 24.74 23.36 -33.95
N LEU A 93 24.28 23.45 -35.20
CA LEU A 93 22.98 22.91 -35.60
C LEU A 93 22.90 21.38 -35.48
N ASP A 94 23.95 20.65 -35.87
CA ASP A 94 24.03 19.20 -35.69
C ASP A 94 24.01 18.81 -34.20
N SER A 95 24.69 19.60 -33.36
CA SER A 95 24.70 19.38 -31.90
C SER A 95 23.33 19.59 -31.26
N PHE A 96 22.59 20.63 -31.68
CA PHE A 96 21.21 20.85 -31.20
C PHE A 96 20.26 19.73 -31.65
N LYS A 97 20.32 19.31 -32.92
CA LYS A 97 19.51 18.19 -33.42
C LYS A 97 19.78 16.88 -32.67
N LYS A 98 21.05 16.60 -32.36
CA LYS A 98 21.45 15.43 -31.55
C LYS A 98 20.94 15.52 -30.11
N PHE A 99 20.98 16.70 -29.51
CA PHE A 99 20.42 16.93 -28.18
C PHE A 99 18.91 16.67 -28.14
N ASP A 100 18.15 17.24 -29.07
CA ASP A 100 16.69 17.05 -29.14
C ASP A 100 16.32 15.58 -29.39
N TYR A 101 17.02 14.91 -30.32
CA TYR A 101 16.83 13.47 -30.58
C TYR A 101 17.11 12.61 -29.34
N THR A 102 18.17 12.92 -28.59
CA THR A 102 18.54 12.19 -27.37
C THR A 102 17.54 12.46 -26.25
N ARG A 103 17.05 13.69 -26.12
CA ARG A 103 16.06 14.09 -25.11
C ARG A 103 14.72 13.40 -25.35
N GLU A 104 14.22 13.37 -26.59
CA GLU A 104 12.92 12.79 -26.90
C GLU A 104 12.93 11.25 -26.87
N ASN A 105 13.98 10.60 -27.36
CA ASN A 105 13.99 9.14 -27.50
C ASN A 105 14.51 8.39 -26.27
N ASN A 106 15.55 8.87 -25.59
CA ASN A 106 16.14 8.11 -24.48
C ASN A 106 15.47 8.41 -23.13
N PHE A 107 15.11 9.68 -22.88
CA PHE A 107 14.56 10.05 -21.58
C PHE A 107 13.12 9.52 -21.40
N ASN A 108 12.28 9.66 -22.43
CA ASN A 108 10.88 9.22 -22.35
C ASN A 108 10.76 7.69 -22.31
N THR A 109 11.56 6.96 -23.07
CA THR A 109 11.46 5.48 -23.13
C THR A 109 11.86 4.84 -21.80
N VAL A 110 13.02 5.21 -21.25
CA VAL A 110 13.50 4.64 -19.97
C VAL A 110 12.57 5.00 -18.81
N LEU A 111 12.06 6.24 -18.77
CA LEU A 111 11.13 6.66 -17.74
C LEU A 111 9.79 5.90 -17.82
N MET A 112 9.27 5.69 -19.04
CA MET A 112 8.01 4.95 -19.23
C MET A 112 8.15 3.46 -18.89
N GLU A 113 9.29 2.84 -19.20
CA GLU A 113 9.60 1.47 -18.77
C GLU A 113 9.64 1.34 -17.25
N GLN A 114 10.34 2.26 -16.57
CA GLN A 114 10.39 2.29 -15.10
C GLN A 114 9.02 2.51 -14.47
N LEU A 115 8.23 3.46 -14.99
CA LEU A 115 6.85 3.69 -14.52
C LEU A 115 5.96 2.47 -14.74
N THR A 116 6.14 1.76 -15.85
CA THR A 116 5.37 0.53 -16.13
C THR A 116 5.75 -0.58 -15.15
N TYR A 117 7.04 -0.78 -14.88
CA TYR A 117 7.52 -1.75 -13.89
C TYR A 117 6.98 -1.44 -12.48
N LEU A 118 7.04 -0.18 -12.06
CA LEU A 118 6.51 0.25 -10.76
C LEU A 118 5.01 0.02 -10.65
N ARG A 119 4.23 0.34 -11.70
CA ARG A 119 2.77 0.10 -11.73
C ARG A 119 2.42 -1.38 -11.67
N GLN A 120 3.18 -2.24 -12.34
CA GLN A 120 2.99 -3.69 -12.27
C GLN A 120 3.28 -4.22 -10.85
N GLY A 121 4.35 -3.72 -10.22
CA GLY A 121 4.66 -4.05 -8.83
C GLY A 121 3.57 -3.59 -7.86
N GLU A 122 3.06 -2.36 -8.02
CA GLU A 122 1.96 -1.82 -7.24
C GLU A 122 0.68 -2.66 -7.38
N GLN A 123 0.31 -3.03 -8.61
CA GLN A 123 -0.85 -3.88 -8.87
C GLN A 123 -0.70 -5.26 -8.20
N SER A 124 0.46 -5.89 -8.33
CA SER A 124 0.73 -7.19 -7.69
C SER A 124 0.59 -7.13 -6.16
N LEU A 125 1.04 -6.04 -5.54
CA LEU A 125 0.90 -5.83 -4.10
C LEU A 125 -0.56 -5.60 -3.71
N HIS A 126 -1.33 -4.87 -4.53
CA HIS A 126 -2.77 -4.70 -4.30
C HIS A 126 -3.53 -6.03 -4.35
N ASP A 127 -3.22 -6.90 -5.31
CA ASP A 127 -3.84 -8.21 -5.43
C ASP A 127 -3.48 -9.10 -4.22
N GLU A 128 -2.22 -9.08 -3.77
CA GLU A 128 -1.79 -9.81 -2.57
C GLU A 128 -2.50 -9.30 -1.29
N ILE A 129 -2.63 -7.99 -1.14
CA ILE A 129 -3.37 -7.38 -0.01
C ILE A 129 -4.84 -7.80 -0.04
N ALA A 130 -5.49 -7.81 -1.20
CA ALA A 130 -6.88 -8.24 -1.32
C ALA A 130 -7.08 -9.69 -0.85
N ILE A 131 -6.18 -10.60 -1.24
CA ILE A 131 -6.20 -12.00 -0.79
C ILE A 131 -6.00 -12.09 0.74
N LEU A 132 -5.09 -11.29 1.31
CA LEU A 132 -4.87 -11.28 2.76
C LEU A 132 -6.07 -10.74 3.53
N ILE A 133 -6.78 -9.74 2.99
CA ILE A 133 -8.02 -9.21 3.58
C ILE A 133 -9.12 -10.27 3.57
N GLU A 134 -9.32 -10.97 2.46
CA GLU A 134 -10.31 -12.06 2.40
C GLU A 134 -9.99 -13.19 3.39
N LYS A 135 -8.70 -13.53 3.52
CA LYS A 135 -8.24 -14.54 4.48
C LYS A 135 -8.43 -14.09 5.92
N GLU A 136 -8.14 -12.84 6.25
CA GLU A 136 -8.38 -12.26 7.58
C GLU A 136 -9.87 -12.30 7.92
N ALA A 137 -10.74 -11.87 7.00
CA ALA A 137 -12.18 -11.92 7.20
C ALA A 137 -12.70 -13.36 7.41
N SER A 138 -12.16 -14.34 6.66
CA SER A 138 -12.47 -15.76 6.86
C SER A 138 -12.08 -16.25 8.25
N ILE A 139 -10.85 -15.95 8.70
CA ILE A 139 -10.36 -16.33 10.03
C ILE A 139 -11.19 -15.68 11.12
N SER A 140 -11.54 -14.39 10.96
CA SER A 140 -12.37 -13.65 11.91
C SER A 140 -13.77 -14.23 12.04
N ASN A 141 -14.38 -14.69 10.94
CA ASN A 141 -15.65 -15.42 10.98
C ASN A 141 -15.53 -16.78 11.68
N ASP A 142 -14.45 -17.53 11.43
CA ASP A 142 -14.20 -18.81 12.10
C ASP A 142 -14.07 -18.62 13.62
N ILE A 143 -13.31 -17.61 14.07
CA ILE A 143 -13.17 -17.26 15.49
C ILE A 143 -14.54 -16.93 16.10
N ALA A 144 -15.33 -16.07 15.45
CA ALA A 144 -16.65 -15.69 15.95
C ALA A 144 -17.59 -16.90 16.10
N SER A 145 -17.51 -17.86 15.16
CA SER A 145 -18.30 -19.10 15.23
C SER A 145 -17.86 -20.02 16.37
N MET A 146 -16.55 -20.12 16.62
CA MET A 146 -15.99 -20.92 17.71
C MET A 146 -16.36 -20.33 19.07
N ASP A 147 -16.27 -19.00 19.21
CA ASP A 147 -16.65 -18.30 20.43
C ASP A 147 -18.14 -18.50 20.75
N ALA A 148 -19.03 -18.36 19.76
CA ALA A 148 -20.46 -18.62 19.94
C ALA A 148 -20.74 -20.07 20.40
N SER A 149 -20.06 -21.06 19.79
CA SER A 149 -20.16 -22.47 20.17
C SER A 149 -19.66 -22.72 21.60
N LEU A 150 -18.53 -22.11 21.98
CA LEU A 150 -17.95 -22.23 23.31
C LEU A 150 -18.85 -21.58 24.37
N GLU A 151 -19.43 -20.41 24.09
CA GLU A 151 -20.40 -19.75 24.97
C GLU A 151 -21.63 -20.63 25.21
N GLU A 152 -22.15 -21.28 24.17
CA GLU A 152 -23.26 -22.22 24.27
C GLU A 152 -22.91 -23.43 25.15
N GLU A 153 -21.71 -24.02 24.95
CA GLU A 153 -21.25 -25.16 25.76
C GLU A 153 -21.05 -24.77 27.23
N VAL A 154 -20.47 -23.59 27.48
CA VAL A 154 -20.30 -23.04 28.84
C VAL A 154 -21.66 -22.80 29.49
N ALA A 155 -22.66 -22.28 28.76
CA ALA A 155 -24.01 -22.10 29.27
C ALA A 155 -24.65 -23.45 29.67
N LYS A 156 -24.55 -24.47 28.81
CA LYS A 156 -25.03 -25.84 29.12
C LYS A 156 -24.36 -26.43 30.37
N LYS A 157 -23.03 -26.25 30.51
CA LYS A 157 -22.29 -26.72 31.71
C LYS A 157 -22.70 -25.97 32.97
N LYS A 158 -22.91 -24.65 32.89
CA LYS A 158 -23.42 -23.84 34.01
C LYS A 158 -24.83 -24.29 34.42
N GLU A 159 -25.72 -24.54 33.48
CA GLU A 159 -27.06 -25.06 33.75
C GLU A 159 -27.00 -26.43 34.46
N LYS A 160 -26.18 -27.36 33.95
CA LYS A 160 -25.98 -28.67 34.58
C LYS A 160 -25.42 -28.56 36.00
N ARG A 161 -24.43 -27.67 36.22
CA ARG A 161 -23.90 -27.38 37.55
C ARG A 161 -24.98 -26.86 38.50
N ASN A 162 -25.83 -25.93 38.03
CA ASN A 162 -26.91 -25.38 38.85
C ASN A 162 -27.93 -26.46 39.23
N LYS A 163 -28.30 -27.36 38.31
CA LYS A 163 -29.16 -28.52 38.61
C LYS A 163 -28.55 -29.42 39.69
N ILE A 164 -27.24 -29.69 39.61
CA ILE A 164 -26.53 -30.48 40.64
C ILE A 164 -26.57 -29.77 41.99
N ILE A 165 -26.34 -28.45 42.03
CA ILE A 165 -26.38 -27.66 43.26
C ILE A 165 -27.76 -27.75 43.93
N GLU A 166 -28.85 -27.65 43.17
CA GLU A 166 -30.21 -27.78 43.73
C GLU A 166 -30.46 -29.17 44.31
N VAL A 167 -30.10 -30.24 43.58
CA VAL A 167 -30.20 -31.62 44.10
C VAL A 167 -29.36 -31.78 45.38
N MET A 168 -28.16 -31.21 45.43
CA MET A 168 -27.33 -31.26 46.64
C MET A 168 -27.97 -30.55 47.83
N LYS A 169 -28.62 -29.39 47.62
CA LYS A 169 -29.35 -28.67 48.67
C LYS A 169 -30.51 -29.51 49.21
N GLU A 170 -31.31 -30.11 48.33
CA GLU A 170 -32.41 -30.99 48.72
C GLU A 170 -31.92 -32.18 49.54
N LYS A 171 -30.88 -32.88 49.06
CA LYS A 171 -30.28 -34.01 49.79
C LYS A 171 -29.72 -33.60 51.15
N LYS A 172 -29.08 -32.44 51.22
CA LYS A 172 -28.56 -31.89 52.48
C LYS A 172 -29.71 -31.59 53.47
N TYR A 173 -30.82 -31.05 52.99
CA TYR A 173 -32.02 -30.84 53.81
C TYR A 173 -32.61 -32.17 54.31
N THR A 174 -32.72 -33.19 53.45
CA THR A 174 -33.17 -34.52 53.87
C THR A 174 -32.26 -35.13 54.94
N LEU A 175 -30.94 -35.00 54.79
CA LEU A 175 -29.99 -35.49 55.80
C LEU A 175 -30.19 -34.82 57.16
N TYR A 176 -30.45 -33.51 57.20
CA TYR A 176 -30.76 -32.82 58.46
C TYR A 176 -32.05 -33.33 59.10
N LYS A 177 -33.06 -33.65 58.29
CA LYS A 177 -34.31 -34.24 58.79
C LYS A 177 -34.07 -35.63 59.40
N ILE A 178 -33.31 -36.49 58.70
CA ILE A 178 -32.96 -37.82 59.21
C ILE A 178 -32.17 -37.71 60.52
N ALA A 179 -31.18 -36.81 60.60
CA ALA A 179 -30.40 -36.62 61.82
C ALA A 179 -31.26 -36.16 63.01
N ALA A 180 -32.29 -35.33 62.76
CA ALA A 180 -33.24 -34.95 63.80
C ALA A 180 -34.10 -36.14 64.25
N GLU A 181 -34.61 -36.94 63.32
CA GLU A 181 -35.38 -38.16 63.62
C GLU A 181 -34.53 -39.20 64.39
N GLU A 182 -33.26 -39.40 64.02
CA GLU A 182 -32.33 -40.27 64.75
C GLU A 182 -32.12 -39.80 66.19
N SER A 183 -31.96 -38.50 66.41
CA SER A 183 -31.83 -37.93 67.76
C SER A 183 -33.08 -38.15 68.61
N GLU A 184 -34.28 -38.08 68.02
CA GLU A 184 -35.52 -38.36 68.74
C GLU A 184 -35.63 -39.84 69.14
N ILE A 185 -35.26 -40.74 68.23
CA ILE A 185 -35.22 -42.20 68.49
C ILE A 185 -34.25 -42.50 69.65
N ASP A 186 -33.06 -41.90 69.65
CA ASP A 186 -32.09 -42.09 70.74
C ASP A 186 -32.62 -41.62 72.09
N ILE A 187 -33.38 -40.52 72.14
CA ILE A 187 -34.04 -40.05 73.37
C ILE A 187 -35.07 -41.07 73.85
N ILE A 188 -35.92 -41.57 72.95
CA ILE A 188 -36.95 -42.57 73.27
C ILE A 188 -36.30 -43.87 73.79
N ARG A 189 -35.25 -44.35 73.11
CA ARG A 189 -34.53 -45.57 73.50
C ARG A 189 -33.92 -45.43 74.90
N ASN A 190 -33.24 -44.32 75.17
CA ASN A 190 -32.68 -44.04 76.49
C ASN A 190 -33.74 -44.00 77.60
N TYR A 191 -34.93 -43.48 77.29
CA TYR A 191 -36.06 -43.50 78.23
C TYR A 191 -36.55 -44.94 78.48
N GLN A 192 -36.77 -45.72 77.42
CA GLN A 192 -37.20 -47.12 77.53
C GLN A 192 -36.20 -47.99 78.31
N ASP A 193 -34.90 -47.82 78.08
CA ASP A 193 -33.85 -48.55 78.81
C ASP A 193 -33.84 -48.22 80.32
N ARG A 194 -34.21 -46.99 80.71
CA ARG A 194 -34.38 -46.61 82.12
C ARG A 194 -35.61 -47.27 82.74
N GLU A 195 -36.75 -47.21 82.06
CA GLU A 195 -38.00 -47.85 82.51
C GLU A 195 -37.81 -49.36 82.69
N LEU A 196 -37.15 -50.02 81.74
CA LEU A 196 -36.88 -51.46 81.80
C LEU A 196 -35.96 -51.82 82.97
N ASN A 197 -34.93 -51.00 83.24
CA ASN A 197 -34.07 -51.16 84.41
C ASN A 197 -34.81 -50.97 85.73
N ASN A 198 -35.73 -49.99 85.81
CA ASN A 198 -36.55 -49.77 87.00
C ASN A 198 -37.49 -50.96 87.24
N ALA A 199 -38.19 -51.42 86.19
CA ALA A 199 -39.03 -52.61 86.27
C ALA A 199 -38.24 -53.88 86.68
N GLY A 200 -37.00 -54.02 86.20
CA GLY A 200 -36.10 -55.10 86.62
C GLY A 200 -35.71 -55.04 88.11
N LYS A 201 -35.51 -53.84 88.65
CA LYS A 201 -35.29 -53.64 90.10
C LYS A 201 -36.54 -54.01 90.90
N ASP A 202 -37.70 -53.53 90.46
CA ASP A 202 -38.98 -53.79 91.11
C ASP A 202 -39.30 -55.30 91.11
N LEU A 203 -39.06 -55.99 90.01
CA LEU A 203 -39.19 -57.44 89.90
C LEU A 203 -38.25 -58.17 90.87
N ASN A 204 -36.99 -57.73 91.00
CA ASN A 204 -36.05 -58.32 91.96
C ASN A 204 -36.50 -58.13 93.41
N VAL A 205 -37.07 -56.96 93.75
CA VAL A 205 -37.66 -56.72 95.07
C VAL A 205 -38.85 -57.65 95.29
N ALA A 206 -39.75 -57.77 94.31
CA ALA A 206 -40.91 -58.66 94.40
C ALA A 206 -40.52 -60.14 94.54
N LEU A 207 -39.52 -60.62 93.77
CA LEU A 207 -39.00 -61.99 93.88
C LEU A 207 -38.35 -62.25 95.24
N LYS A 208 -37.66 -61.27 95.82
CA LYS A 208 -37.11 -61.37 97.17
C LYS A 208 -38.25 -61.48 98.20
N MET A 209 -39.26 -60.61 98.11
CA MET A 209 -40.44 -60.67 98.98
C MET A 209 -41.17 -62.02 98.88
N ASP A 210 -41.36 -62.57 97.68
CA ASP A 210 -41.96 -63.90 97.47
C ASP A 210 -41.14 -65.01 98.13
N ARG A 211 -39.80 -64.97 98.01
CA ARG A 211 -38.91 -65.92 98.68
C ARG A 211 -39.01 -65.80 100.20
N ASP A 212 -38.92 -64.59 100.74
CA ASP A 212 -39.02 -64.31 102.18
C ASP A 212 -40.39 -64.77 102.73
N MET A 213 -41.48 -64.56 101.98
CA MET A 213 -42.83 -65.04 102.34
C MET A 213 -42.95 -66.57 102.33
N LYS A 214 -42.39 -67.24 101.31
CA LYS A 214 -42.37 -68.71 101.25
C LYS A 214 -41.57 -69.32 102.39
N GLU A 215 -40.44 -68.72 102.75
CA GLU A 215 -39.62 -69.15 103.88
C GLU A 215 -40.38 -68.96 105.21
N ALA A 216 -41.01 -67.80 105.43
CA ALA A 216 -41.86 -67.56 106.59
C ALA A 216 -43.03 -68.54 106.69
N TRP A 217 -43.70 -68.83 105.57
CA TRP A 217 -44.80 -69.81 105.51
C TRP A 217 -44.33 -71.23 105.82
N ASN A 218 -43.21 -71.67 105.25
CA ASN A 218 -42.64 -72.99 105.53
C ASN A 218 -42.26 -73.12 107.02
N ASN A 219 -41.63 -72.09 107.61
CA ASN A 219 -41.32 -72.08 109.04
C ASN A 219 -42.55 -72.22 109.93
N ILE A 220 -43.68 -71.56 109.58
CA ILE A 220 -44.95 -71.69 110.31
C ILE A 220 -45.50 -73.11 110.19
N ARG A 221 -45.45 -73.70 108.99
CA ARG A 221 -45.91 -75.07 108.74
C ARG A 221 -45.07 -76.10 109.52
N ASP A 222 -43.75 -75.98 109.49
CA ASP A 222 -42.85 -76.88 110.21
C ASP A 222 -43.08 -76.83 111.73
N LEU A 223 -43.40 -75.66 112.28
CA LEU A 223 -43.81 -75.51 113.69
C LEU A 223 -45.12 -76.24 114.01
N LEU A 224 -46.08 -76.23 113.07
CA LEU A 224 -47.36 -76.93 113.22
C LEU A 224 -47.20 -78.45 113.08
N ASP A 225 -46.30 -78.94 112.22
CA ASP A 225 -46.02 -80.37 112.04
C ASP A 225 -45.22 -80.96 113.25
N LEU A 226 -44.63 -80.13 114.10
CA LEU A 226 -43.94 -80.50 115.35
C LEU A 226 -44.84 -80.55 116.59
N MET A 227 -46.10 -80.09 116.47
CA MET A 227 -47.14 -80.15 117.50
C MET A 227 -47.97 -81.42 117.37
#